data_AF-A0A1G4ELZ7-F1
#
_entry.id   AF-A0A1G4ELZ7-F1
#
_cell.length_a   1.000
_cell.length_b   1.000
_cell.length_c   1.000
_cell.angle_alpha   90.00
_cell.angle_beta   90.00
_cell.angle_gamma   90.00
#
_symmetry.space_group_name_H-M   'P 1'
#
loop_
_entity.id
_entity.type
_entity.pdbx_description
1 polymer ?
#
loop_
_entity_poly.entity_id
_entity_poly.type
_entity_poly.pdbx_seq_one_letter_code
_entity_poly.pdbx_strand_id
1 'polypeptide(L)' 'MRVQEVLIENNNKRYILLEQEGLPVMPVMIYIKYLDKTGKSPNTQKTYCYSLKHFFTYLE' A
#
# COMPACT_ATOMS: atom_id res chain seq x y z
N MET A 1 11.24 4.74 3.00
CA MET A 1 9.97 4.38 2.33
C MET A 1 8.80 5.31 2.68
N ARG A 2 7.82 5.46 1.78
CA ARG A 2 6.65 6.36 1.92
C ARG A 2 5.35 5.69 1.45
N VAL A 3 4.26 5.84 2.21
CA VAL A 3 2.93 5.43 1.75
C VAL A 3 2.30 6.58 0.96
N GLN A 4 1.84 6.30 -0.26
CA GLN A 4 1.12 7.22 -1.13
C GLN A 4 -0.35 6.81 -1.21
N GLU A 5 -1.26 7.75 -0.94
CA GLU A 5 -2.68 7.59 -1.23
C GLU A 5 -2.95 7.89 -2.72
N VAL A 6 -3.70 7.02 -3.37
CA VAL A 6 -4.10 7.14 -4.77
C VAL A 6 -5.62 7.20 -4.83
N LEU A 7 -6.13 8.26 -5.46
CA LEU A 7 -7.55 8.40 -5.76
C LEU A 7 -7.86 7.61 -7.03
N ILE A 8 -8.90 6.80 -6.97
CA ILE A 8 -9.48 6.10 -8.13
C ILE A 8 -10.93 6.57 -8.32
N GLU A 9 -11.56 6.07 -9.37
CA GLU A 9 -12.96 6.31 -9.70
C GLU A 9 -13.89 6.10 -8.50
N ASN A 10 -14.99 6.85 -8.51
CA ASN A 10 -15.99 6.85 -7.43
C ASN A 10 -15.45 7.26 -6.05
N ASN A 11 -14.43 8.13 -6.02
CA ASN A 11 -13.81 8.65 -4.80
C ASN A 11 -13.20 7.54 -3.90
N ASN A 12 -12.83 6.42 -4.53
CA ASN A 12 -12.19 5.31 -3.84
C ASN A 12 -10.71 5.60 -3.62
N LYS A 13 -10.20 5.20 -2.45
CA LYS A 13 -8.80 5.37 -2.08
C LYS A 13 -8.06 4.04 -2.12
N ARG A 14 -6.83 4.05 -2.64
CA ARG A 14 -5.85 2.95 -2.53
C ARG A 14 -4.52 3.45 -2.00
N TYR A 15 -3.67 2.52 -1.61
CA TYR A 15 -2.41 2.81 -0.93
C TYR A 15 -1.26 2.08 -1.61
N ILE A 16 -0.20 2.79 -1.95
CA ILE A 16 1.02 2.24 -2.54
C ILE A 16 2.19 2.55 -1.60
N LEU A 17 3.03 1.55 -1.33
CA LEU A 17 4.31 1.76 -0.66
C LEU A 17 5.40 2.05 -1.69
N LEU A 18 6.08 3.17 -1.53
CA LEU A 18 7.18 3.62 -2.39
C LEU A 18 8.52 3.56 -1.65
N GLU A 19 9.56 3.14 -2.36
CA GLU A 19 10.97 3.24 -1.99
C GLU A 19 11.44 4.71 -2.09
N GLN A 20 12.71 4.98 -1.76
CA GLN A 20 13.22 6.36 -1.71
C GLN A 20 13.25 7.01 -3.10
N GLU A 21 13.50 6.20 -4.12
CA GLU A 21 13.56 6.52 -5.55
C GLU A 21 12.16 6.75 -6.15
N GLY A 22 11.10 6.57 -5.35
CA GLY A 22 9.71 6.69 -5.79
C GLY A 22 9.18 5.45 -6.53
N LEU A 23 9.95 4.35 -6.55
CA LEU A 23 9.52 3.08 -7.13
C LEU A 23 8.61 2.31 -6.15
N PRO A 24 7.59 1.58 -6.62
CA PRO A 24 6.79 0.74 -5.75
C PRO A 24 7.57 -0.44 -5.17
N VAL A 25 7.38 -0.71 -3.88
CA VAL A 25 7.81 -1.96 -3.26
C VAL A 25 6.92 -3.09 -3.80
N MET A 26 7.41 -3.82 -4.79
CA MET A 26 6.61 -4.75 -5.60
C MET A 26 5.85 -5.82 -4.78
N PRO A 27 6.46 -6.48 -3.77
CA PRO A 27 5.73 -7.43 -2.92
C PRO A 27 4.54 -6.80 -2.20
N VAL A 28 4.69 -5.56 -1.72
CA VAL A 28 3.63 -4.83 -1.03
C VAL A 28 2.53 -4.43 -2.01
N MET A 29 2.88 -3.96 -3.21
CA MET A 29 1.90 -3.62 -4.24
C MET A 29 1.02 -4.84 -4.62
N ILE A 30 1.64 -6.01 -4.83
CA ILE A 30 0.91 -7.25 -5.13
C ILE A 30 -0.04 -7.62 -4.00
N TYR A 31 0.42 -7.53 -2.75
CA TYR A 31 -0.39 -7.84 -1.58
C TYR A 31 -1.57 -6.88 -1.38
N ILE A 32 -1.36 -5.56 -1.51
CA ILE A 32 -2.46 -4.59 -1.44
C ILE A 32 -3.47 -4.82 -2.56
N LYS A 33 -3.03 -5.16 -3.78
CA LYS A 33 -3.92 -5.55 -4.89
C LYS A 33 -4.74 -6.81 -4.57
N TYR A 34 -4.18 -7.77 -3.84
CA TYR A 34 -4.92 -8.92 -3.35
C TYR A 34 -5.99 -8.54 -2.31
N LEU A 35 -5.67 -7.66 -1.35
CA LEU A 35 -6.65 -7.16 -0.38
C LEU A 35 -7.80 -6.41 -1.06
N ASP A 36 -7.47 -5.64 -2.11
CA ASP A 36 -8.46 -4.96 -2.94
C ASP A 36 -9.40 -5.95 -3.64
N LYS A 37 -8.84 -6.95 -4.32
CA LYS A 37 -9.61 -8.00 -5.02
C LYS A 37 -10.49 -8.84 -4.08
N THR A 38 -10.10 -8.98 -2.82
CA THR A 38 -10.88 -9.72 -1.81
C THR A 38 -11.88 -8.85 -1.06
N GLY A 39 -12.10 -7.61 -1.50
CA GLY A 39 -13.11 -6.71 -0.95
C GLY A 39 -12.78 -6.16 0.43
N LYS A 40 -11.50 -6.14 0.84
CA LYS A 40 -11.11 -5.54 2.11
C LYS A 40 -11.31 -4.03 2.07
N SER A 41 -11.84 -3.47 3.16
CA SER A 41 -12.14 -2.04 3.25
C SER A 41 -10.89 -1.18 2.98
N PRO A 42 -11.05 0.06 2.47
CA PRO A 42 -9.92 0.98 2.27
C PRO A 42 -9.10 1.21 3.54
N ASN A 43 -9.74 1.29 4.71
CA ASN A 43 -9.05 1.42 5.99
C ASN A 43 -8.19 0.18 6.32
N THR A 44 -8.69 -1.03 6.01
CA THR A 44 -7.90 -2.25 6.13
C THR A 44 -6.68 -2.19 5.23
N GLN A 45 -6.86 -1.86 3.94
CA GLN A 45 -5.75 -1.75 3.00
C GLN A 45 -4.70 -0.71 3.46
N LYS A 46 -5.16 0.43 3.99
CA LYS A 46 -4.32 1.47 4.58
C LYS A 46 -3.45 0.91 5.70
N THR A 47 -4.08 0.31 6.71
CA THR A 47 -3.38 -0.21 7.88
C THR A 47 -2.31 -1.23 7.47
N TYR A 48 -2.64 -2.18 6.60
CA TYR A 48 -1.67 -3.17 6.11
C TYR A 48 -0.51 -2.51 5.35
N CYS A 49 -0.78 -1.51 4.51
CA CYS A 49 0.27 -0.79 3.79
C CYS A 49 1.23 -0.05 4.74
N TYR A 50 0.72 0.56 5.81
CA TYR A 50 1.55 1.18 6.85
C TYR A 50 2.32 0.16 7.70
N SER A 51 1.71 -0.96 8.08
CA SER A 51 2.43 -2.03 8.80
C SER A 51 3.57 -2.59 7.94
N LEU A 52 3.34 -2.79 6.64
CA LEU A 52 4.38 -3.24 5.72
C LEU A 52 5.47 -2.18 5.52
N LYS A 53 5.12 -0.89 5.47
CA LYS A 53 6.13 0.19 5.51
C LYS A 53 7.08 0.00 6.70
N HIS A 54 6.55 -0.16 7.91
CA HIS A 54 7.37 -0.34 9.11
C HIS A 54 8.23 -1.60 9.06
N PHE A 55 7.65 -2.72 8.60
CA PHE A 55 8.38 -3.97 8.44
C PHE A 55 9.56 -3.83 7.48
N PHE A 56 9.34 -3.32 6.27
CA PHE A 56 10.41 -3.15 5.28
C PHE A 56 11.43 -2.07 5.70
N THR A 57 11.00 -0.98 6.34
CA THR A 57 11.93 0.03 6.90
C THR A 57 12.80 -0.53 8.03
N TYR A 58 12.37 -1.58 8.73
CA TYR A 58 13.20 -2.24 9.75
C TYR A 58 14.26 -3.17 9.14
N LEU A 59 14.01 -3.71 7.94
CA LEU A 59 14.93 -4.63 7.26
C LEU A 59 16.06 -3.92 6.50
N GLU A 60 15.90 -2.61 6.25
CA GLU A 60 16.93 -1.72 5.67
C GLU A 60 17.85 -1.17 6.77
#